data_AF-A0A2T4DLE4-F1
#
_entry.id   AF-A0A2T4DLE4-F1
#
_cell.length_a   1.000
_cell.length_b   1.000
_cell.length_c   1.000
_cell.angle_alpha   90.00
_cell.angle_beta   90.00
_cell.angle_gamma   90.00
#
_symmetry.space_group_name_H-M   'P 1'
#
loop_
_entity.id
_entity.type
_entity.pdbx_description
1 polymer ?
#
loop_
_entity_poly.entity_id
_entity_poly.type
_entity_poly.pdbx_seq_one_letter_code
_entity_poly.pdbx_strand_id
1 'polypeptide(L)'
;MRDAGLEALSLESRFDLSYNAAHALSLAALRHFGYRSDNRYLVFQCLQHTLDLSPSKWRVLDQAHRKRNLAEYEGDIEVDEAMVISLMEITKEIERTVIALTADETL
;
A
#
# COMPACT_ATOMS: atom_id res chain seq x y z
N MET A 1 10.31 -0.28 -2.01
CA MET A 1 10.01 1.12 -2.36
C MET A 1 11.01 1.82 -3.28
N ARG A 2 12.30 1.43 -3.32
CA ARG A 2 13.31 2.13 -4.14
C ARG A 2 12.97 2.12 -5.64
N ASP A 3 12.64 0.96 -6.20
CA ASP A 3 12.42 0.83 -7.65
C ASP A 3 11.16 1.57 -8.13
N ALA A 4 10.10 1.62 -7.31
CA ALA A 4 8.89 2.40 -7.63
C ALA A 4 9.17 3.91 -7.82
N GLY A 5 10.29 4.40 -7.26
CA GLY A 5 10.77 5.78 -7.41
C GLY A 5 11.57 6.05 -8.67
N LEU A 6 11.86 5.04 -9.50
CA LEU A 6 12.60 5.21 -10.73
C LEU A 6 11.68 5.74 -11.83
N GLU A 7 11.85 7.01 -12.21
CA GLU A 7 11.07 7.65 -13.28
C GLU A 7 11.27 7.00 -14.66
N ALA A 8 12.35 6.23 -14.84
CA ALA A 8 12.61 5.46 -16.05
C ALA A 8 11.65 4.25 -16.23
N LEU A 9 10.95 3.84 -15.17
CA LEU A 9 9.94 2.78 -15.24
C LEU A 9 8.59 3.34 -15.70
N SER A 10 7.78 2.50 -16.35
CA SER A 10 6.40 2.85 -16.70
C SER A 10 5.57 3.17 -15.46
N LEU A 11 4.51 3.97 -15.63
CA LEU A 11 3.56 4.28 -14.55
C LEU A 11 2.93 3.00 -13.99
N GLU A 12 2.59 2.04 -14.85
CA GLU A 12 2.12 0.71 -14.47
C GLU A 12 3.12 -0.02 -13.56
N SER A 13 4.40 -0.08 -13.95
CA SER A 13 5.42 -0.75 -13.12
C SER A 13 5.58 -0.07 -11.76
N ARG A 14 5.57 1.26 -11.73
CA ARG A 14 5.69 2.05 -10.48
C ARG A 14 4.45 1.86 -9.61
N PHE A 15 3.27 1.79 -10.22
CA PHE A 15 2.02 1.47 -9.54
C PHE A 15 2.10 0.08 -8.90
N ASP A 16 2.44 -0.96 -9.66
CA ASP A 16 2.45 -2.35 -9.21
C ASP A 16 3.44 -2.57 -8.06
N LEU A 17 4.63 -1.99 -8.18
CA LEU A 17 5.64 -2.04 -7.12
C LEU A 17 5.16 -1.35 -5.84
N SER A 18 4.51 -0.20 -5.95
CA SER A 18 3.99 0.55 -4.81
C SER A 18 2.80 -0.15 -4.16
N TYR A 19 1.84 -0.60 -4.96
CA TYR A 19 0.64 -1.29 -4.50
C TYR A 19 0.97 -2.60 -3.76
N ASN A 20 1.86 -3.42 -4.33
CA ASN A 20 2.25 -4.68 -3.70
C ASN A 20 3.07 -4.46 -2.43
N ALA A 21 3.93 -3.43 -2.40
CA ALA A 21 4.62 -3.04 -1.18
C ALA A 21 3.63 -2.57 -0.09
N ALA A 22 2.65 -1.72 -0.45
CA ALA A 22 1.63 -1.26 0.47
C ALA A 22 0.87 -2.42 1.12
N HIS A 23 0.44 -3.39 0.31
CA HIS A 23 -0.27 -4.57 0.81
C HIS A 23 0.60 -5.41 1.74
N ALA A 24 1.85 -5.70 1.36
CA ALA A 24 2.76 -6.51 2.18
C ALA A 24 3.05 -5.86 3.54
N LEU A 25 3.32 -4.55 3.54
CA LEU A 25 3.58 -3.79 4.76
C LEU A 25 2.34 -3.69 5.65
N SER A 26 1.17 -3.49 5.05
CA SER A 26 -0.11 -3.43 5.76
C SER A 26 -0.42 -4.78 6.43
N LEU A 27 -0.18 -5.88 5.71
CA LEU A 27 -0.33 -7.22 6.28
C LEU A 27 0.65 -7.49 7.42
N ALA A 28 1.89 -6.98 7.31
CA ALA A 28 2.87 -7.07 8.39
C ALA A 28 2.40 -6.31 9.65
N ALA A 29 1.87 -5.09 9.49
CA ALA A 29 1.27 -4.33 10.58
C ALA A 29 0.12 -5.09 11.26
N LEU A 30 -0.82 -5.61 10.48
CA LEU A 30 -1.94 -6.40 11.02
C LEU A 30 -1.44 -7.61 11.83
N ARG A 31 -0.45 -8.33 11.31
CA ARG A 31 0.12 -9.51 11.96
C ARG A 31 0.84 -9.16 13.26
N HIS A 32 1.54 -8.03 13.31
CA HIS A 32 2.19 -7.54 14.52
C HIS A 32 1.15 -7.32 15.65
N PHE A 33 -0.03 -6.77 15.34
CA PHE A 33 -1.13 -6.64 16.30
C PHE A 33 -1.97 -7.92 16.50
N GLY A 34 -1.54 -9.07 15.98
CA GLY A 34 -2.21 -10.36 16.15
C GLY A 34 -3.41 -10.62 15.22
N TYR A 35 -3.70 -9.71 14.28
CA TYR A 35 -4.78 -9.87 13.31
C TYR A 35 -4.35 -10.68 12.08
N ARG A 36 -5.32 -11.37 11.46
CA ARG A 36 -5.12 -12.11 10.20
C ARG A 36 -6.30 -11.83 9.26
N SER A 37 -6.02 -11.43 8.03
CA SER A 37 -7.00 -11.25 6.97
C SER A 37 -6.34 -11.58 5.63
N ASP A 38 -7.05 -12.34 4.80
CA ASP A 38 -6.66 -12.59 3.40
C ASP A 38 -7.39 -11.64 2.43
N ASN A 39 -8.30 -10.80 2.95
CA ASN A 39 -9.03 -9.82 2.15
C ASN A 39 -8.29 -8.48 2.14
N ARG A 40 -7.73 -8.11 0.97
CA ARG A 40 -6.92 -6.89 0.79
C ARG A 40 -7.67 -5.60 1.14
N TYR A 41 -8.98 -5.57 0.87
CA TYR A 41 -9.83 -4.44 1.25
C TYR A 41 -9.83 -4.24 2.77
N LEU A 42 -10.08 -5.32 3.53
CA LEU A 42 -10.07 -5.28 4.99
C LEU A 42 -8.67 -4.96 5.53
N VAL A 43 -7.62 -5.50 4.91
CA VAL A 43 -6.23 -5.18 5.28
C VAL A 43 -5.98 -3.68 5.26
N PHE A 44 -6.42 -2.97 4.22
CA PHE A 44 -6.24 -1.51 4.13
C PHE A 44 -7.13 -0.74 5.11
N GLN A 45 -8.39 -1.14 5.30
CA GLN A 45 -9.27 -0.47 6.27
C GLN A 45 -8.76 -0.54 7.71
N CYS A 46 -8.19 -1.69 8.08
CA CYS A 46 -7.64 -1.92 9.40
C CYS A 46 -6.43 -1.03 9.71
N LEU A 47 -5.81 -0.39 8.71
CA LEU A 47 -4.66 0.51 8.93
C LEU A 47 -4.98 1.70 9.83
N GLN A 48 -6.25 2.14 9.88
CA GLN A 48 -6.68 3.14 10.83
C GLN A 48 -6.55 2.66 12.28
N HIS A 49 -6.74 1.36 12.51
CA HIS A 49 -6.69 0.77 13.85
C HIS A 49 -5.31 0.24 14.24
N THR A 50 -4.46 -0.06 13.25
CA THR A 50 -3.10 -0.57 13.50
C THR A 50 -2.03 0.51 13.42
N LEU A 51 -2.06 1.36 12.39
CA LEU A 51 -1.02 2.37 12.12
C LEU A 51 -1.52 3.81 12.28
N ASP A 52 -2.74 4.00 12.80
CA ASP A 52 -3.44 5.30 12.85
C ASP A 52 -3.51 6.02 11.48
N LEU A 53 -3.55 5.23 10.40
CA LEU A 53 -3.59 5.78 9.06
C LEU A 53 -4.97 6.39 8.79
N SER A 54 -5.01 7.67 8.42
CA SER A 54 -6.27 8.39 8.27
C SER A 54 -7.19 7.75 7.20
N PRO A 55 -8.52 7.92 7.35
CA PRO A 55 -9.48 7.39 6.39
C PRO A 55 -9.30 7.87 4.95
N SER A 56 -8.75 9.07 4.74
CA SER A 56 -8.48 9.58 3.39
C SER A 56 -7.34 8.81 2.72
N LYS A 57 -6.32 8.41 3.48
CA LYS A 57 -5.13 7.74 2.97
C LYS A 57 -5.41 6.27 2.63
N TRP A 58 -6.03 5.50 3.52
CA TRP A 58 -6.30 4.09 3.18
C TRP A 58 -7.32 3.95 2.04
N ARG A 59 -8.19 4.95 1.81
CA ARG A 59 -9.08 4.98 0.64
C ARG A 59 -8.34 5.08 -0.70
N VAL A 60 -7.14 5.69 -0.74
CA VAL A 60 -6.29 5.66 -1.94
C VAL A 60 -5.81 4.24 -2.24
N LEU A 61 -5.47 3.46 -1.20
CA LEU A 61 -5.09 2.05 -1.35
C LEU A 61 -6.26 1.18 -1.82
N ASP A 62 -7.47 1.44 -1.32
CA ASP A 62 -8.70 0.81 -1.81
C ASP A 62 -8.95 1.14 -3.29
N GLN A 63 -8.81 2.41 -3.68
CA GLN A 63 -8.94 2.82 -5.08
C GLN A 63 -7.90 2.12 -5.98
N ALA A 64 -6.65 2.02 -5.52
CA ALA A 64 -5.60 1.27 -6.20
C ALA A 64 -5.98 -0.22 -6.34
N HIS A 65 -6.51 -0.84 -5.28
CA HIS A 65 -6.97 -2.22 -5.35
C HIS A 65 -8.06 -2.42 -6.40
N ARG A 66 -9.04 -1.51 -6.49
CA ARG A 66 -10.10 -1.57 -7.50
C ARG A 66 -9.57 -1.44 -8.92
N LYS A 67 -8.65 -0.52 -9.18
CA LYS A 67 -8.00 -0.38 -10.49
C LYS A 67 -7.22 -1.62 -10.88
N ARG A 68 -6.45 -2.18 -9.95
CA ARG A 68 -5.71 -3.43 -10.17
C ARG A 68 -6.64 -4.59 -10.49
N ASN A 69 -7.77 -4.72 -9.79
CA ASN A 69 -8.76 -5.75 -10.08
C ASN A 69 -9.43 -5.54 -11.44
N LEU A 70 -9.70 -4.29 -11.85
CA LEU A 70 -10.25 -3.98 -13.17
C LEU A 70 -9.25 -4.36 -14.29
N ALA A 71 -7.97 -4.03 -14.10
CA ALA A 71 -6.89 -4.38 -15.03
C ALA A 71 -6.73 -5.89 -15.24
N GLU A 72 -7.03 -6.73 -14.25
CA GLU A 72 -7.05 -8.19 -14.43
C GLU A 72 -8.08 -8.65 -15.47
N TYR A 73 -9.14 -7.88 -15.68
CA TYR A 73 -10.17 -8.15 -16.69
C TYR A 73 -9.85 -7.48 -18.04
N GLU A 74 -9.34 -6.24 -18.01
CA GLU A 74 -9.16 -5.41 -19.21
C GLU A 74 -7.78 -5.57 -19.86
N GLY A 75 -6.78 -6.09 -19.12
CA GLY A 75 -5.43 -6.36 -19.59
C GLY A 75 -4.48 -5.15 -19.60
N ASP A 76 -4.96 -3.98 -19.20
CA ASP A 76 -4.15 -2.77 -19.03
C ASP A 76 -4.60 -2.04 -17.74
N ILE A 77 -3.65 -1.39 -17.08
CA ILE A 77 -3.94 -0.63 -15.86
C ILE A 77 -4.00 0.86 -16.16
N GLU A 78 -5.22 1.39 -16.17
CA GLU A 78 -5.44 2.82 -16.40
C GLU A 78 -5.09 3.62 -15.14
N VAL A 79 -3.86 4.14 -15.03
CA VAL A 79 -3.39 4.99 -13.93
C VAL A 79 -2.77 6.28 -14.43
N ASP A 80 -3.00 7.37 -13.70
CA ASP A 80 -2.34 8.65 -13.93
C ASP A 80 -1.18 8.86 -12.94
N GLU A 81 -0.31 9.82 -13.26
CA GLU A 81 0.87 10.12 -12.46
C GLU A 81 0.52 10.59 -11.04
N ALA A 82 -0.54 11.39 -10.87
CA ALA A 82 -0.95 11.92 -9.57
C ALA A 82 -1.38 10.79 -8.62
N MET A 83 -2.09 9.79 -9.12
CA MET A 83 -2.47 8.61 -8.38
C MET A 83 -1.24 7.78 -7.97
N VAL A 84 -0.32 7.55 -8.91
CA VAL A 84 0.91 6.78 -8.62
C VAL A 84 1.76 7.47 -7.56
N ILE A 85 1.92 8.80 -7.66
CA ILE A 85 2.62 9.60 -6.65
C ILE A 85 1.94 9.48 -5.29
N SER A 86 0.61 9.67 -5.24
CA SER A 86 -0.16 9.57 -3.98
C SER A 86 -0.03 8.19 -3.34
N LEU A 87 -0.12 7.12 -4.14
CA LEU A 87 0.06 5.75 -3.68
C LEU A 87 1.48 5.53 -3.14
N MET A 88 2.51 6.00 -3.84
CA MET A 88 3.90 5.91 -3.40
C MET A 88 4.14 6.62 -2.08
N GLU A 89 3.62 7.83 -1.91
CA GLU A 89 3.77 8.63 -0.69
C GLU A 89 3.15 7.94 0.53
N ILE A 90 1.91 7.46 0.38
CA ILE A 90 1.21 6.71 1.42
C ILE A 90 1.95 5.41 1.74
N THR A 91 2.46 4.71 0.72
CA THR A 91 3.22 3.47 0.94
C THR A 91 4.52 3.73 1.71
N LYS A 92 5.23 4.82 1.40
CA LYS A 92 6.43 5.23 2.17
C LYS A 92 6.09 5.62 3.60
N GLU A 93 4.92 6.21 3.85
CA GLU A 93 4.44 6.48 5.21
C GLU A 93 4.21 5.18 5.99
N ILE A 94 3.50 4.22 5.40
CA ILE A 94 3.29 2.90 6.00
C ILE A 94 4.63 2.21 6.28
N GLU A 95 5.57 2.23 5.32
CA GLU A 95 6.92 1.66 5.48
C GLU A 95 7.63 2.24 6.71
N ARG A 96 7.64 3.57 6.87
CA ARG A 96 8.25 4.23 8.03
C ARG A 96 7.57 3.83 9.34
N THR A 97 6.24 3.82 9.39
CA THR A 97 5.49 3.49 10.61
C THR A 97 5.70 2.04 11.01
N VAL A 98 5.71 1.10 10.04
CA VAL A 98 5.98 -0.32 10.30
C VAL A 98 7.41 -0.56 10.79
N ILE A 99 8.40 0.14 10.22
CA ILE A 99 9.80 0.06 10.70
C ILE A 99 9.90 0.56 12.14
N ALA A 100 9.26 1.69 12.46
CA ALA A 100 9.25 2.21 13.84
C ALA A 100 8.58 1.23 14.81
N LEU A 101 7.43 0.67 14.44
CA LEU A 101 6.68 -0.30 15.23
C LEU A 101 7.48 -1.56 15.57
N THR A 102 8.31 -2.04 14.64
CA THR A 102 9.12 -3.25 14.83
C THR A 102 10.45 -2.98 15.52
N ALA A 103 10.94 -1.75 15.52
CA ALA A 103 12.15 -1.36 16.24
C ALA A 103 11.94 -1.33 17.76
N ASP A 104 10.75 -0.95 18.23
CA ASP A 104 10.40 -0.84 19.65
C ASP A 104 10.35 -2.20 20.39
N GLU A 105 10.27 -3.33 19.67
CA GLU A 105 10.31 -4.68 20.26
C GLU A 105 11.73 -5.21 20.52
N THR A 106 12.78 -4.48 20.13
CA THR A 106 14.18 -4.93 20.27
C THR A 106 14.84 -4.51 21.59
N LEU A 107 14.08 -4.43 22.70
CA LEU A 107 14.57 -4.11 24.05
C LEU A 107 14.22 -5.21 25.06
#